data_AF-A0A4Y7IHA9-F1
#
_entry.id   AF-A0A4Y7IHA9-F1
#
_cell.length_a   1.000
_cell.length_b   1.000
_cell.length_c   1.000
_cell.angle_alpha   90.00
_cell.angle_beta   90.00
_cell.angle_gamma   90.00
#
_symmetry.space_group_name_H-M   'P 1'
#
loop_
_entity.id
_entity.type
_entity.pdbx_description
1 polymer ?
#
loop_
_entity_poly.entity_id
_entity_poly.type
_entity_poly.pdbx_seq_one_letter_code
_entity_poly.pdbx_strand_id
1 'polypeptide(L)'
;MVCTIYLNNMVVTVDYQIFIEQRPVLFEDGDYSSLIQLLVQQQFLYFLSNLLLLLHLQKQLQLLNSWELEDSGGVKSLDLRIGVIPMVGDQKNMKRVSIHYYGRLAAKQGWRFDSTYDHKDETGVPIPFAFIVGASDNVISGITAATKSMKVGGIRRVIIPPSQGYQNTSQEPLPPNFFDRQRLFTTIFNPTRLVRHFKGLTTIPISPAENYDNIFS
;
A
#
# COMPACT_ATOMS: atom_id res chain seq x y z
N MET A 1 -4.18 -0.58 7.48
CA MET A 1 -3.51 -1.29 6.37
C MET A 1 -3.14 -0.28 5.29
N VAL A 2 -2.06 -0.48 4.54
CA VAL A 2 -1.76 0.32 3.35
C VAL A 2 -1.81 -0.61 2.14
N CYS A 3 -2.64 -0.27 1.17
CA CYS A 3 -2.78 -1.02 -0.07
C CYS A 3 -2.47 -0.08 -1.23
N THR A 4 -1.83 -0.59 -2.29
CA THR A 4 -1.81 0.10 -3.58
C THR A 4 -2.62 -0.73 -4.55
N ILE A 5 -3.69 -0.14 -5.07
CA ILE A 5 -4.70 -0.76 -5.93
C ILE A 5 -4.48 -0.27 -7.36
N TYR A 6 -4.52 -1.21 -8.30
CA TYR A 6 -4.39 -1.04 -9.73
C TYR A 6 -5.66 -1.58 -10.39
N LEU A 7 -6.49 -0.73 -10.98
CA LEU A 7 -7.80 -1.14 -11.49
C LEU A 7 -7.72 -1.51 -12.98
N ASN A 8 -7.97 -2.79 -13.31
CA ASN A 8 -8.04 -3.41 -14.65
C ASN A 8 -6.92 -2.99 -15.62
N ASN A 9 -5.89 -3.83 -15.73
CA ASN A 9 -4.92 -3.85 -16.83
C ASN A 9 -4.45 -5.32 -16.94
N MET A 10 -4.80 -6.07 -18.00
CA MET A 10 -3.90 -6.29 -19.15
C MET A 10 -2.46 -5.82 -18.86
N VAL A 11 -1.56 -6.79 -18.75
CA VAL A 11 -0.13 -6.66 -18.46
C VAL A 11 0.48 -5.49 -19.22
N VAL A 12 0.97 -4.49 -18.47
CA VAL A 12 2.08 -3.65 -18.92
C VAL A 12 3.05 -3.60 -17.75
N THR A 13 4.04 -4.48 -17.81
CA THR A 13 5.33 -4.33 -17.14
C THR A 13 5.85 -2.95 -17.52
N VAL A 14 5.94 -2.04 -16.54
CA VAL A 14 6.81 -0.87 -16.65
C VAL A 14 7.84 -1.05 -15.55
N ASP A 15 8.86 -1.84 -15.89
CA ASP A 15 10.15 -1.79 -15.21
C ASP A 15 10.63 -0.33 -15.27
N TYR A 16 10.51 0.39 -14.14
CA TYR A 16 11.38 1.53 -13.91
C TYR A 16 12.70 1.00 -13.35
N GLN A 17 13.44 0.29 -14.21
CA GLN A 17 14.87 0.09 -14.00
C GLN A 17 15.56 1.31 -14.62
N ILE A 18 15.62 2.39 -13.85
CA ILE A 18 16.52 3.50 -14.16
C ILE A 18 17.93 3.00 -13.84
N PHE A 19 18.58 2.41 -14.83
CA PHE A 19 20.03 2.35 -14.89
C PHE A 19 20.52 3.75 -15.26
N ILE A 20 20.95 4.53 -14.26
CA ILE A 20 21.89 5.61 -14.55
C ILE A 20 23.27 4.99 -14.43
N GLU A 21 23.76 4.40 -15.52
CA GLU A 21 25.20 4.17 -15.70
C GLU A 21 25.82 5.55 -15.98
N GLN A 22 26.08 6.34 -14.93
CA GLN A 22 27.07 7.40 -15.06
C GLN A 22 28.43 6.71 -14.99
N ARG A 23 29.01 6.39 -16.15
CA ARG A 23 30.45 6.13 -16.22
C ARG A 23 31.15 7.44 -15.82
N PRO A 24 31.89 7.51 -14.72
CA PRO A 24 32.75 8.64 -14.48
C PRO A 24 33.81 8.66 -15.59
N VAL A 25 33.83 9.75 -16.34
CA VAL A 25 34.93 10.04 -17.27
C VAL A 25 36.17 10.23 -16.41
N LEU A 26 37.07 9.23 -16.42
CA LEU A 26 38.39 9.36 -15.83
C LEU A 26 39.17 10.36 -16.69
N PHE A 27 39.38 11.56 -16.15
CA PHE A 27 40.43 12.44 -16.61
C PHE A 27 41.71 12.02 -15.90
N GLU A 28 42.68 11.48 -16.64
CA GLU A 28 44.04 11.28 -16.14
C GLU A 28 44.86 12.57 -16.26
N ASP A 29 45.52 12.84 -15.13
CA ASP A 29 46.80 13.51 -14.89
C ASP A 29 47.01 14.97 -15.31
N GLY A 30 46.85 15.82 -14.30
CA GLY A 30 47.67 17.00 -14.06
C GLY A 30 47.67 17.30 -12.57
N ASP A 31 48.85 17.51 -11.99
CA ASP A 31 49.14 17.73 -10.57
C ASP A 31 48.38 18.95 -9.99
N TYR A 32 47.10 18.75 -9.69
CA TYR A 32 46.19 19.71 -9.08
C TYR A 32 45.80 19.18 -7.70
N SER A 33 46.72 19.41 -6.76
CA SER A 33 46.53 19.63 -5.32
C SER A 33 45.29 18.98 -4.70
N SER A 34 45.52 18.09 -3.73
CA SER A 34 44.52 17.45 -2.84
C SER A 34 43.37 18.35 -2.36
N LEU A 35 43.56 19.67 -2.30
CA LEU A 35 42.54 20.66 -2.00
C LEU A 35 41.43 20.76 -3.07
N ILE A 36 41.75 20.67 -4.35
CA ILE A 36 40.75 20.69 -5.44
C ILE A 36 39.91 19.41 -5.39
N GLN A 37 40.54 18.26 -5.14
CA GLN A 37 39.83 16.98 -4.97
C GLN A 37 38.89 17.02 -3.76
N LEU A 38 39.33 17.61 -2.64
CA LEU A 38 38.52 17.79 -1.44
C LEU A 38 37.33 18.73 -1.67
N LEU A 39 37.53 19.83 -2.41
CA LEU A 39 36.47 20.77 -2.77
C LEU A 39 35.43 20.13 -3.69
N VAL A 40 35.86 19.37 -4.70
CA VAL A 40 34.95 18.61 -5.58
C VAL A 40 34.16 17.57 -4.79
N GLN A 41 34.80 16.86 -3.86
CA GLN A 41 34.13 15.89 -3.00
C GLN A 41 33.11 16.56 -2.06
N GLN A 42 33.43 17.71 -1.46
CA GLN A 42 32.49 18.48 -0.65
C GLN A 42 31.29 18.97 -1.47
N GLN A 43 31.53 19.47 -2.68
CA GLN A 43 30.47 19.93 -3.58
C GLN A 43 29.53 18.77 -3.97
N PHE A 44 30.10 17.59 -4.23
CA PHE A 44 29.32 16.37 -4.52
C PHE A 44 28.47 15.94 -3.32
N LEU A 45 29.03 15.93 -2.11
CA LEU A 45 28.29 15.60 -0.89
C LEU A 45 27.17 16.59 -0.60
N TYR A 46 27.41 17.89 -0.83
CA TYR A 46 26.39 18.93 -0.70
C TYR A 46 25.28 18.77 -1.75
N PHE A 47 25.63 18.42 -2.99
CA PHE A 47 24.64 18.13 -4.02
C PHE A 47 23.80 16.91 -3.66
N LEU A 48 24.43 15.82 -3.21
CA LEU A 48 23.75 14.59 -2.81
C LEU A 48 22.81 14.82 -1.61
N SER A 49 23.24 15.60 -0.61
CA SER A 49 22.41 15.89 0.56
C SER A 49 21.19 16.73 0.21
N ASN A 50 21.34 17.75 -0.64
CA ASN A 50 20.22 18.55 -1.13
C ASN A 50 19.27 17.73 -2.01
N LEU A 51 19.80 16.84 -2.85
CA LEU A 51 18.97 15.91 -3.63
C LEU A 51 18.15 15.00 -2.71
N LEU A 52 18.77 14.45 -1.66
CA LEU A 52 18.09 13.59 -0.69
C LEU A 52 17.01 14.37 0.08
N LEU A 53 17.29 15.61 0.46
CA LEU A 53 16.33 16.51 1.10
C LEU A 53 15.15 16.82 0.17
N LEU A 54 15.40 17.12 -1.11
CA LEU A 54 14.35 17.36 -2.10
C LEU A 54 13.46 16.13 -2.30
N LEU A 55 14.05 14.93 -2.40
CA LEU A 55 13.29 13.67 -2.48
C LEU A 55 12.45 13.44 -1.22
N HIS A 56 12.98 13.77 -0.04
CA HIS A 56 12.23 13.70 1.22
C HIS A 56 11.04 14.66 1.22
N LEU A 57 11.26 15.92 0.84
CA LEU A 57 10.23 16.95 0.79
C LEU A 57 9.15 16.63 -0.25
N GLN A 58 9.52 16.11 -1.42
CA GLN A 58 8.57 15.64 -2.43
C GLN A 58 7.67 14.52 -1.89
N LYS A 59 8.25 13.57 -1.14
CA LYS A 59 7.49 12.49 -0.50
C LYS A 59 6.54 13.01 0.59
N GLN A 60 6.97 13.99 1.39
CA GLN A 60 6.11 14.64 2.38
C GLN A 60 4.94 15.36 1.72
N LEU A 61 5.19 16.09 0.63
CA LEU A 61 4.14 16.79 -0.14
C LEU A 61 3.11 15.81 -0.72
N GLN A 62 3.55 14.67 -1.24
CA GLN A 62 2.65 13.61 -1.72
C GLN A 62 1.77 13.02 -0.60
N LEU A 63 2.30 12.91 0.62
CA LEU A 63 1.52 12.43 1.77
C LEU A 63 0.50 13.49 2.25
N LEU A 64 0.85 14.77 2.15
CA LEU A 64 -0.06 15.88 2.45
C LEU A 64 -1.23 15.95 1.46
N ASN A 65 -1.01 15.57 0.21
CA ASN A 65 -2.06 15.50 -0.82
C ASN A 65 -2.96 14.25 -0.69
N SER A 66 -2.90 13.51 0.43
CA SER A 66 -3.86 12.44 0.69
C SER A 66 -5.17 13.00 1.24
N TRP A 67 -6.29 12.49 0.76
CA TRP A 67 -7.63 12.92 1.14
C TRP A 67 -8.45 11.73 1.64
N GLU A 68 -9.47 11.99 2.43
CA GLU A 68 -10.41 10.96 2.87
C GLU A 68 -11.49 10.74 1.80
N LEU A 69 -11.81 9.48 1.52
CA LEU A 69 -12.91 9.14 0.63
C LEU A 69 -14.24 9.36 1.37
N GLU A 70 -15.15 10.08 0.72
CA GLU A 70 -16.51 10.29 1.24
C GLU A 70 -17.22 8.95 1.49
N ASP A 71 -18.00 8.89 2.57
CA ASP A 71 -18.77 7.71 3.02
C ASP A 71 -17.96 6.40 3.13
N SER A 72 -16.64 6.49 3.29
CA SER A 72 -15.76 5.34 3.35
C SER A 72 -15.43 4.85 4.77
N GLY A 73 -15.85 5.60 5.79
CA GLY A 73 -15.53 5.31 7.19
C GLY A 73 -14.03 5.46 7.52
N GLY A 74 -13.36 6.46 6.93
CA GLY A 74 -11.98 6.83 7.26
C GLY A 74 -10.90 6.33 6.29
N VAL A 75 -11.28 5.85 5.09
CA VAL A 75 -10.29 5.42 4.09
C VAL A 75 -9.62 6.64 3.48
N LYS A 76 -8.31 6.75 3.65
CA LYS A 76 -7.51 7.81 2.99
C LYS A 76 -6.98 7.31 1.66
N SER A 77 -6.98 8.16 0.65
CA SER A 77 -6.51 7.88 -0.70
C SER A 77 -5.41 8.84 -1.14
N LEU A 78 -4.55 8.36 -2.03
CA LEU A 78 -3.55 9.10 -2.78
C LEU A 78 -3.49 8.57 -4.22
N ASP A 79 -3.88 9.37 -5.20
CA ASP A 79 -3.85 9.00 -6.61
C ASP A 79 -2.42 9.17 -7.13
N LEU A 80 -1.83 8.06 -7.56
CA LEU A 80 -0.51 8.05 -8.20
C LEU A 80 -0.66 8.19 -9.71
N ARG A 81 -1.75 7.65 -10.26
CA ARG A 81 -2.15 7.82 -11.65
C ARG A 81 -3.66 7.79 -11.75
N ILE A 82 -4.25 8.81 -12.35
CA ILE A 82 -5.69 8.85 -12.58
C ILE A 82 -6.01 8.04 -13.85
N GLY A 83 -6.97 7.11 -13.73
CA GLY A 83 -7.44 6.32 -14.87
C GLY A 83 -8.22 7.17 -15.88
N VAL A 84 -8.32 6.69 -17.11
CA VAL A 84 -8.94 7.44 -18.22
C VAL A 84 -10.41 7.08 -18.38
N ILE A 85 -10.74 5.80 -18.22
CA ILE A 85 -12.08 5.27 -18.47
C ILE A 85 -12.88 5.39 -17.17
N PRO A 86 -13.95 6.21 -17.14
CA PRO A 86 -14.84 6.27 -15.99
C PRO A 86 -15.32 4.86 -15.66
N MET A 87 -15.25 4.47 -14.40
CA MET A 87 -15.92 3.25 -13.98
C MET A 87 -17.42 3.50 -14.09
N VAL A 88 -18.03 3.08 -15.19
CA VAL A 88 -19.47 3.24 -15.43
C VAL A 88 -20.18 2.32 -14.44
N GLY A 89 -20.72 2.84 -13.35
CA GLY A 89 -21.38 2.01 -12.34
C GLY A 89 -22.31 2.84 -11.47
N ASP A 90 -23.52 3.08 -11.95
CA ASP A 90 -24.63 3.49 -11.08
C ASP A 90 -25.00 2.30 -10.18
N GLN A 91 -25.60 2.58 -9.02
CA GLN A 91 -26.11 1.58 -8.05
C GLN A 91 -26.94 0.44 -8.67
N LYS A 92 -27.45 0.63 -9.88
CA LYS A 92 -28.28 -0.33 -10.63
C LYS A 92 -27.49 -1.37 -11.44
N ASN A 93 -26.22 -1.11 -11.75
CA ASN A 93 -25.38 -2.00 -12.56
C ASN A 93 -24.14 -2.41 -11.76
N MET A 94 -24.31 -3.40 -10.87
CA MET A 94 -23.20 -4.07 -10.20
C MET A 94 -22.17 -4.53 -11.24
N LYS A 95 -20.92 -4.06 -11.15
CA LYS A 95 -19.86 -4.41 -12.10
C LYS A 95 -18.78 -5.25 -11.46
N ARG A 96 -18.43 -6.33 -12.16
CA ARG A 96 -17.23 -7.10 -11.88
C ARG A 96 -16.01 -6.25 -12.23
N VAL A 97 -15.12 -6.08 -11.26
CA VAL A 97 -13.85 -5.38 -11.39
C VAL A 97 -12.72 -6.37 -11.11
N SER A 98 -11.59 -6.17 -11.75
CA SER A 98 -10.36 -6.90 -11.43
C SER A 98 -9.29 -5.90 -11.03
N ILE A 99 -8.65 -6.15 -9.90
CA ILE A 99 -7.59 -5.30 -9.38
C ILE A 99 -6.31 -6.10 -9.21
N HIS A 100 -5.19 -5.51 -9.60
CA HIS A 100 -3.92 -5.88 -8.97
C HIS A 100 -3.77 -5.06 -7.71
N TYR A 101 -3.23 -5.66 -6.67
CA TYR A 101 -2.84 -4.94 -5.47
C TYR A 101 -1.61 -5.57 -4.83
N TYR A 102 -0.99 -4.77 -3.97
CA TYR A 102 -0.12 -5.28 -2.91
C TYR A 102 -0.49 -4.61 -1.59
N GLY A 103 -0.57 -5.41 -0.54
CA GLY A 103 -1.02 -5.01 0.78
C GLY A 103 0.09 -5.12 1.81
N ARG A 104 0.20 -4.10 2.66
CA ARG A 104 1.10 -4.10 3.82
C ARG A 104 0.41 -3.59 5.08
N LEU A 105 0.86 -4.06 6.23
CA LEU A 105 0.44 -3.49 7.50
C LEU A 105 1.24 -2.21 7.77
N ALA A 106 0.58 -1.16 8.25
CA ALA A 106 1.28 0.08 8.64
C ALA A 106 2.15 -0.15 9.90
N ALA A 107 1.72 -1.06 10.77
CA ALA A 107 2.51 -1.56 11.88
C ALA A 107 3.53 -2.63 11.40
N LYS A 108 4.33 -3.18 12.33
CA LYS A 108 5.26 -4.28 12.03
C LYS A 108 6.21 -3.96 10.86
N GLN A 109 6.79 -2.75 10.88
CA GLN A 109 7.78 -2.30 9.90
C GLN A 109 7.32 -2.41 8.44
N GLY A 110 6.01 -2.30 8.17
CA GLY A 110 5.53 -2.34 6.78
C GLY A 110 5.44 -3.75 6.20
N TRP A 111 5.34 -4.80 7.02
CA TRP A 111 5.25 -6.19 6.52
C TRP A 111 4.18 -6.32 5.42
N ARG A 112 4.61 -6.80 4.25
CA ARG A 112 3.76 -7.13 3.12
C ARG A 112 3.06 -8.45 3.42
N PHE A 113 1.74 -8.41 3.54
CA PHE A 113 0.94 -9.60 3.82
C PHE A 113 0.49 -10.29 2.54
N ASP A 114 0.35 -9.54 1.44
CA ASP A 114 -0.09 -10.11 0.18
C ASP A 114 0.25 -9.25 -1.05
N SER A 115 0.31 -9.88 -2.22
CA SER A 115 0.51 -9.23 -3.52
C SER A 115 -0.01 -10.13 -4.64
N THR A 116 -0.99 -9.64 -5.40
CA THR A 116 -1.48 -10.33 -6.61
C THR A 116 -0.41 -10.53 -7.69
N TYR A 117 0.69 -9.77 -7.65
CA TYR A 117 1.83 -9.99 -8.54
C TYR A 117 2.62 -11.26 -8.20
N ASP A 118 2.49 -11.74 -6.97
CA ASP A 118 3.07 -13.01 -6.51
C ASP A 118 2.11 -14.19 -6.80
N HIS A 119 0.84 -13.92 -7.14
CA HIS A 119 -0.16 -14.92 -7.49
C HIS A 119 -0.06 -15.19 -8.98
N LYS A 120 0.70 -16.20 -9.39
CA LYS A 120 0.94 -16.49 -10.80
C LYS A 120 0.12 -17.70 -11.25
N ASP A 121 -0.39 -17.65 -12.47
CA ASP A 121 -0.95 -18.83 -13.13
C ASP A 121 0.16 -19.79 -13.59
N GLU A 122 -0.24 -20.89 -14.24
CA GLU A 122 0.68 -21.91 -14.75
C GLU A 122 1.70 -21.36 -15.77
N THR A 123 1.39 -20.23 -16.40
CA THR A 123 2.25 -19.56 -17.38
C THR A 123 3.17 -18.51 -16.76
N GLY A 124 3.03 -18.26 -15.45
CA GLY A 124 3.81 -17.26 -14.73
C GLY A 124 3.20 -15.85 -14.76
N VAL A 125 1.98 -15.68 -15.29
CA VAL A 125 1.30 -14.39 -15.41
C VAL A 125 0.55 -14.07 -14.10
N PRO A 126 0.69 -12.85 -13.56
CA PRO A 126 -0.06 -12.41 -12.38
C PRO A 126 -1.58 -12.50 -12.53
N ILE A 127 -2.24 -13.06 -11.53
CA ILE A 127 -3.70 -13.22 -11.46
C ILE A 127 -4.27 -12.04 -10.67
N PRO A 128 -5.15 -11.20 -11.27
CA PRO A 128 -5.78 -10.11 -10.54
C PRO A 128 -6.88 -10.64 -9.61
N PHE A 129 -7.11 -9.91 -8.51
CA PHE A 129 -8.23 -10.17 -7.62
C PHE A 129 -9.51 -9.59 -8.22
N ALA A 130 -10.51 -10.44 -8.48
CA ALA A 130 -11.75 -10.04 -9.12
C ALA A 130 -12.94 -10.13 -8.16
N PHE A 131 -13.75 -9.07 -8.11
CA PHE A 131 -14.94 -9.00 -7.26
C PHE A 131 -16.00 -8.10 -7.88
N ILE A 132 -17.20 -8.08 -7.31
CA ILE A 132 -18.30 -7.23 -7.78
C ILE A 132 -18.42 -6.01 -6.86
N VAL A 133 -18.27 -4.80 -7.42
CA VAL A 133 -18.44 -3.56 -6.65
C VAL A 133 -19.93 -3.35 -6.38
N GLY A 134 -20.27 -3.12 -5.11
CA GLY A 134 -21.65 -2.85 -4.69
C GLY A 134 -22.46 -4.11 -4.36
N ALA A 135 -21.93 -5.30 -4.63
CA ALA A 135 -22.41 -6.51 -3.98
C ALA A 135 -21.71 -6.63 -2.62
N SER A 136 -22.48 -6.69 -1.54
CA SER A 136 -22.01 -7.37 -0.32
C SER A 136 -21.82 -8.84 -0.72
N ASP A 137 -20.72 -9.52 -0.41
CA ASP A 137 -20.71 -10.34 0.80
C ASP A 137 -19.35 -11.02 1.01
N ASN A 138 -18.22 -10.40 0.65
CA ASN A 138 -16.95 -10.88 1.22
C ASN A 138 -15.74 -9.95 1.15
N VAL A 139 -15.77 -8.88 0.36
CA VAL A 139 -14.57 -8.02 0.23
C VAL A 139 -14.49 -7.02 1.38
N ILE A 140 -13.29 -6.77 1.91
CA ILE A 140 -13.10 -5.73 2.93
C ILE A 140 -13.59 -4.35 2.41
N SER A 141 -14.35 -3.66 3.25
CA SER A 141 -15.06 -2.43 2.89
C SER A 141 -14.15 -1.36 2.32
N GLY A 142 -12.92 -1.24 2.84
CA GLY A 142 -11.96 -0.25 2.38
C GLY A 142 -11.49 -0.45 0.94
N ILE A 143 -11.38 -1.69 0.46
CA ILE A 143 -11.06 -1.97 -0.96
C ILE A 143 -12.25 -1.63 -1.85
N THR A 144 -13.46 -1.99 -1.40
CA THR A 144 -14.70 -1.68 -2.12
C THR A 144 -14.88 -0.17 -2.27
N ALA A 145 -14.73 0.60 -1.18
CA ALA A 145 -14.83 2.06 -1.18
C ALA A 145 -13.76 2.73 -2.06
N ALA A 146 -12.52 2.25 -1.96
CA ALA A 146 -11.41 2.74 -2.78
C ALA A 146 -11.68 2.53 -4.28
N THR A 147 -12.10 1.33 -4.65
CA THR A 147 -12.31 0.94 -6.05
C THR A 147 -13.54 1.63 -6.64
N LYS A 148 -14.60 1.82 -5.86
CA LYS A 148 -15.84 2.50 -6.27
C LYS A 148 -15.59 3.89 -6.85
N SER A 149 -14.61 4.62 -6.32
CA SER A 149 -14.26 5.98 -6.75
C SER A 149 -13.09 6.04 -7.74
N MET A 150 -12.57 4.89 -8.20
CA MET A 150 -11.48 4.83 -9.17
C MET A 150 -11.98 4.78 -10.61
N LYS A 151 -11.16 5.32 -11.51
CA LYS A 151 -11.29 5.13 -12.95
C LYS A 151 -10.40 3.96 -13.40
N VAL A 152 -10.84 3.22 -14.41
CA VAL A 152 -10.10 2.09 -14.98
C VAL A 152 -8.76 2.58 -15.55
N GLY A 153 -7.70 1.81 -15.32
CA GLY A 153 -6.29 2.16 -15.61
C GLY A 153 -5.60 2.98 -14.51
N GLY A 154 -6.35 3.38 -13.47
CA GLY A 154 -5.84 4.16 -12.35
C GLY A 154 -4.96 3.37 -11.39
N ILE A 155 -4.06 4.09 -10.72
CA ILE A 155 -3.20 3.61 -9.63
C ILE A 155 -3.44 4.48 -8.41
N ARG A 156 -3.88 3.86 -7.32
CA ARG A 156 -4.19 4.56 -6.08
C ARG A 156 -3.55 3.86 -4.90
N ARG A 157 -2.92 4.63 -4.03
CA ARG A 157 -2.54 4.18 -2.69
C ARG A 157 -3.67 4.51 -1.72
N VAL A 158 -4.06 3.55 -0.90
CA VAL A 158 -5.06 3.76 0.14
C VAL A 158 -4.55 3.32 1.51
N ILE A 159 -4.96 4.07 2.53
CA ILE A 159 -4.79 3.74 3.94
C ILE A 159 -6.17 3.33 4.44
N ILE A 160 -6.32 2.05 4.72
CA ILE A 160 -7.57 1.45 5.19
C ILE A 160 -7.50 1.36 6.72
N PRO A 161 -8.36 2.06 7.47
CA PRO A 161 -8.41 1.95 8.93
C PRO A 161 -8.88 0.55 9.35
N PRO A 162 -8.62 0.11 10.59
CA PRO A 162 -9.01 -1.23 11.05
C PRO A 162 -10.50 -1.53 10.88
N SER A 163 -11.39 -0.55 11.12
CA SER A 163 -12.85 -0.68 10.94
C SER A 163 -13.29 -0.96 9.50
N GLN A 164 -12.46 -0.64 8.51
CA GLN A 164 -12.72 -0.85 7.08
C GLN A 164 -11.84 -1.95 6.49
N GLY A 165 -11.01 -2.61 7.31
CA GLY A 165 -10.20 -3.77 6.96
C GLY A 165 -10.92 -5.07 7.27
N TYR A 166 -10.14 -6.13 7.53
CA TYR A 166 -10.68 -7.42 7.97
C TYR A 166 -11.31 -7.31 9.36
N GLN A 167 -12.59 -7.71 9.43
CA GLN A 167 -13.40 -7.90 10.63
C GLN A 167 -13.56 -9.38 10.99
N ASN A 168 -13.42 -10.27 9.99
CA ASN A 168 -13.42 -11.72 10.19
C ASN A 168 -12.39 -12.40 9.26
N THR A 169 -12.26 -13.72 9.37
CA THR A 169 -11.27 -14.52 8.62
C THR A 169 -11.76 -14.97 7.24
N SER A 170 -13.04 -14.76 6.92
CA SER A 170 -13.63 -15.10 5.62
C SER A 170 -13.44 -13.99 4.60
N GLN A 171 -13.24 -12.75 5.06
CA GLN A 171 -13.17 -11.58 4.20
C GLN A 171 -11.96 -11.59 3.27
N GLU A 172 -12.23 -11.23 2.02
CA GLU A 172 -11.29 -11.14 0.93
C GLU A 172 -10.73 -9.72 0.73
N PRO A 173 -9.57 -9.61 0.08
CA PRO A 173 -8.77 -10.69 -0.48
C PRO A 173 -7.89 -11.36 0.58
N LEU A 174 -7.56 -12.63 0.41
CA LEU A 174 -6.73 -13.38 1.36
C LEU A 174 -5.46 -13.90 0.68
N PRO A 175 -4.30 -13.89 1.36
CA PRO A 175 -3.11 -14.57 0.87
C PRO A 175 -3.42 -16.02 0.49
N PRO A 176 -2.92 -16.55 -0.64
CA PRO A 176 -3.15 -17.94 -1.03
C PRO A 176 -2.37 -18.92 -0.12
N ASN A 177 -1.22 -18.50 0.40
CA ASN A 177 -0.42 -19.28 1.33
C ASN A 177 -1.05 -19.28 2.74
N PHE A 178 -1.20 -20.48 3.32
CA PHE A 178 -1.78 -20.67 4.65
C PHE A 178 -1.02 -19.93 5.76
N PHE A 179 0.32 -19.98 5.76
CA PHE A 179 1.14 -19.32 6.79
C PHE A 179 1.00 -17.80 6.73
N ASP A 180 0.91 -17.22 5.54
CA ASP A 180 0.70 -15.77 5.38
C ASP A 180 -0.70 -15.35 5.87
N ARG A 181 -1.74 -16.15 5.60
CA ARG A 181 -3.08 -15.93 6.19
C ARG A 181 -3.03 -15.99 7.71
N GLN A 182 -2.42 -17.03 8.26
CA GLN A 182 -2.33 -17.19 9.71
C GLN A 182 -1.55 -16.02 10.36
N ARG A 183 -0.44 -15.61 9.75
CA ARG A 183 0.36 -14.46 10.20
C ARG A 183 -0.40 -13.14 10.10
N LEU A 184 -1.21 -12.97 9.04
CA LEU A 184 -2.10 -11.82 8.90
C LEU A 184 -3.08 -11.77 10.07
N PHE A 185 -3.88 -12.83 10.26
CA PHE A 185 -4.92 -12.89 11.29
C PHE A 185 -4.39 -12.73 12.71
N THR A 186 -3.33 -13.46 13.06
CA THR A 186 -2.67 -13.32 14.36
C THR A 186 -2.11 -11.92 14.60
N THR A 187 -1.80 -11.16 13.55
CA THR A 187 -1.32 -9.78 13.66
C THR A 187 -2.46 -8.76 13.77
N ILE A 188 -3.57 -8.96 13.06
CA ILE A 188 -4.69 -8.01 13.04
C ILE A 188 -5.66 -8.22 14.21
N PHE A 189 -5.94 -9.46 14.58
CA PHE A 189 -6.84 -9.83 15.68
C PHE A 189 -6.10 -10.02 17.00
N ASN A 190 -4.85 -9.55 17.09
CA ASN A 190 -4.09 -9.62 18.33
C ASN A 190 -4.80 -8.82 19.45
N PRO A 191 -5.28 -9.48 20.52
CA PRO A 191 -6.09 -8.81 21.55
C PRO A 191 -5.30 -7.73 22.29
N THR A 192 -3.99 -7.90 22.47
CA THR A 192 -3.13 -6.89 23.10
C THR A 192 -3.04 -5.61 22.25
N ARG A 193 -3.24 -5.68 20.93
CA ARG A 193 -3.30 -4.50 20.07
C ARG A 193 -4.64 -3.79 20.16
N LEU A 194 -5.73 -4.54 20.24
CA LEU A 194 -7.07 -3.99 20.46
C LEU A 194 -7.10 -3.24 21.80
N VAL A 195 -6.63 -3.88 22.87
CA VAL A 195 -6.57 -3.28 24.21
C VAL A 195 -5.68 -2.04 24.26
N ARG A 196 -4.54 -2.00 23.54
CA ARG A 196 -3.71 -0.78 23.47
C ARG A 196 -4.36 0.35 22.67
N HIS A 197 -5.10 0.03 21.62
CA HIS A 197 -5.87 1.03 20.88
C HIS A 197 -6.95 1.65 21.77
N PHE A 198 -7.67 0.84 22.56
CA PHE A 198 -8.64 1.32 23.54
C PHE A 198 -8.00 2.09 24.71
N LYS A 199 -6.90 1.58 25.31
CA LYS A 199 -6.18 2.29 26.39
C LYS A 199 -5.52 3.60 25.96
N GLY A 200 -5.19 3.75 24.67
CA GLY A 200 -4.70 5.02 24.12
C GLY A 200 -5.80 6.08 23.94
N LEU A 201 -7.08 5.66 23.92
CA LEU A 201 -8.25 6.52 23.79
C LEU A 201 -8.94 6.82 25.13
N THR A 202 -8.67 6.02 26.18
CA THR A 202 -9.19 6.25 27.53
C THR A 202 -8.08 5.98 28.56
N THR A 203 -7.73 6.98 29.36
CA THR A 203 -6.83 6.87 30.53
C THR A 203 -7.40 6.03 31.69
N ILE A 204 -8.36 5.14 31.42
CA ILE A 204 -9.02 4.32 32.44
C ILE A 204 -8.48 2.88 32.37
N PRO A 205 -8.03 2.29 33.49
CA PRO A 205 -7.55 0.92 33.52
C PRO A 205 -8.71 -0.05 33.32
N ILE A 206 -8.75 -0.73 32.16
CA ILE A 206 -9.64 -1.88 31.95
C ILE A 206 -9.10 -3.12 32.68
N SER A 207 -9.94 -3.66 33.58
CA SER A 207 -9.76 -4.90 34.36
C SER A 207 -9.55 -6.12 33.45
N PRO A 208 -8.73 -7.11 33.84
CA PRO A 208 -8.47 -8.28 33.01
C PRO A 208 -9.64 -9.29 33.07
N ALA A 209 -9.88 -9.91 31.93
CA ALA A 209 -10.70 -11.10 31.70
C ALA A 209 -12.23 -10.89 31.71
N GLU A 210 -12.76 -10.59 30.54
CA GLU A 210 -13.91 -11.34 30.03
C GLU A 210 -13.47 -12.15 28.81
N ASN A 211 -14.09 -13.31 28.68
CA ASN A 211 -13.57 -14.49 28.04
C ASN A 211 -13.63 -14.38 26.49
N TYR A 212 -12.48 -14.48 25.82
CA TYR A 212 -12.36 -14.42 24.35
C TYR A 212 -12.25 -15.83 23.70
N ASP A 213 -12.56 -16.89 24.43
CA ASP A 213 -12.41 -18.27 23.93
C ASP A 213 -13.42 -18.67 22.83
N ASN A 214 -14.34 -17.80 22.44
CA ASN A 214 -15.41 -18.10 21.47
C ASN A 214 -15.18 -17.61 20.03
N ILE A 215 -13.93 -17.31 19.63
CA ILE A 215 -13.61 -16.86 18.25
C ILE A 215 -13.07 -18.02 17.38
N PHE A 216 -12.92 -19.23 17.93
CA PHE A 216 -12.37 -20.40 17.22
C PHE A 216 -13.32 -21.62 17.17
N SER A 217 -14.63 -21.42 17.33
CA SER A 217 -15.65 -22.47 17.11
C SER A 217 -16.33 -22.38 15.76
#